data_AF-A0A2V6Q660-F1
#
_entry.id   AF-A0A2V6Q660-F1
#
_cell.length_a   1.000
_cell.length_b   1.000
_cell.length_c   1.000
_cell.angle_alpha   90.00
_cell.angle_beta   90.00
_cell.angle_gamma   90.00
#
_symmetry.space_group_name_H-M   'P 1'
#
loop_
_entity.id
_entity.type
_entity.pdbx_description
1 polymer ?
#
loop_
_entity_poly.entity_id
_entity_poly.type
_entity_poly.pdbx_seq_one_letter_code
_entity_poly.pdbx_strand_id
1 'polypeptide(L)' 'TYFLLQGLAGKADRNGDGVVTVSELYEYVEEQVDRKARAEGGRQRPLMKGEVEGTLPLAQVGK' A
#
# COMPACT_ATOMS: atom_id res chain seq x y z
N THR A 1 -1.00 -11.38 3.14
CA THR A 1 -0.12 -10.54 2.29
C THR A 1 -0.75 -10.13 0.95
N TYR A 2 -2.05 -10.41 0.70
CA TYR A 2 -2.70 -10.14 -0.59
C TYR A 2 -2.62 -8.68 -1.07
N PHE A 3 -3.09 -7.71 -0.27
CA PHE A 3 -3.06 -6.29 -0.66
C PHE A 3 -1.65 -5.72 -0.78
N LEU A 4 -0.69 -6.23 -0.01
CA LEU A 4 0.72 -5.84 -0.18
C LEU A 4 1.23 -6.18 -1.58
N LEU A 5 0.98 -7.43 -2.03
CA LEU A 5 1.37 -7.87 -3.37
C LEU A 5 0.62 -7.11 -4.47
N GLN A 6 -0.65 -6.82 -4.27
CA GLN A 6 -1.42 -6.02 -5.22
C GLN A 6 -0.91 -4.57 -5.33
N GLY A 7 -0.54 -3.97 -4.21
CA GLY A 7 0.04 -2.63 -4.18
C GLY A 7 1.37 -2.58 -4.93
N LEU A 8 2.28 -3.52 -4.63
CA LEU A 8 3.57 -3.65 -5.32
C LEU A 8 3.42 -3.96 -6.82
N ALA A 9 2.34 -4.63 -7.23
CA ALA A 9 2.01 -4.85 -8.64
C ALA A 9 1.44 -3.60 -9.35
N GLY A 10 1.45 -2.44 -8.69
CA GLY A 10 1.11 -1.15 -9.26
C GLY A 10 -0.23 -0.58 -8.80
N LYS A 11 -1.06 -1.32 -8.06
CA LYS A 11 -2.32 -0.74 -7.53
C LYS A 11 -2.11 0.32 -6.46
N ALA A 12 -0.90 0.39 -5.92
CA ALA A 12 -0.52 1.43 -4.97
C ALA A 12 0.09 2.66 -5.64
N ASP A 13 0.32 2.70 -6.96
CA ASP A 13 0.77 3.91 -7.65
C ASP A 13 -0.37 4.93 -7.65
N ARG A 14 -0.38 5.83 -6.66
CA ARG A 14 -1.51 6.74 -6.41
C ARG A 14 -1.37 8.02 -7.20
N ASN A 15 -0.14 8.46 -7.42
CA ASN A 15 0.15 9.67 -8.17
C ASN A 15 0.27 9.42 -9.69
N GLY A 16 0.36 8.16 -10.12
CA GLY A 16 0.42 7.75 -11.52
C GLY A 16 1.79 7.98 -12.17
N ASP A 17 2.87 8.07 -11.38
CA ASP A 17 4.22 8.31 -11.89
C ASP A 17 4.97 7.04 -12.32
N GLY A 18 4.32 5.87 -12.16
CA GLY A 18 4.89 4.57 -12.50
C GLY A 18 5.81 4.00 -11.43
N VAL A 19 5.90 4.62 -10.26
CA VAL A 19 6.70 4.16 -9.13
C VAL A 19 5.80 4.00 -7.90
N VAL A 20 5.87 2.83 -7.27
CA VAL A 20 5.21 2.62 -5.97
C VAL A 20 6.21 2.93 -4.87
N THR A 21 5.90 3.94 -4.06
CA THR A 21 6.67 4.30 -2.87
C THR A 21 6.18 3.57 -1.61
N VAL A 22 7.00 3.53 -0.55
CA VAL A 22 6.59 2.96 0.75
C VAL A 22 5.37 3.64 1.35
N SER A 23 5.27 4.98 1.20
CA SER A 23 4.15 5.76 1.70
C SER A 23 2.86 5.39 0.99
N GLU A 24 2.90 5.32 -0.34
CA GLU A 24 1.73 4.94 -1.13
C GLU A 24 1.32 3.48 -0.92
N LEU A 25 2.31 2.58 -0.81
CA LEU A 25 2.05 1.18 -0.51
C LEU A 25 1.37 1.03 0.85
N TYR A 26 1.83 1.78 1.86
CA TYR A 26 1.22 1.76 3.19
C TYR A 26 -0.21 2.29 3.14
N GLU A 27 -0.45 3.44 2.51
CA GLU A 27 -1.80 3.99 2.35
C GLU A 27 -2.74 3.02 1.63
N TYR A 28 -2.27 2.40 0.55
CA TYR A 28 -3.04 1.38 -0.16
C TYR A 28 -3.39 0.19 0.74
N VAL A 29 -2.40 -0.36 1.44
CA VAL A 29 -2.61 -1.51 2.33
C VAL A 29 -3.54 -1.17 3.48
N GLU A 30 -3.39 0.01 4.10
CA GLU A 30 -4.22 0.47 5.20
C GLU A 30 -5.69 0.58 4.79
N GLU A 31 -5.96 1.23 3.66
CA GLU A 31 -7.32 1.40 3.13
C GLU A 31 -7.96 0.06 2.77
N GLN A 32 -7.27 -0.79 2.01
CA GLN A 32 -7.83 -2.05 1.52
C GLN A 32 -8.09 -3.04 2.66
N VAL A 33 -7.18 -3.12 3.63
CA VAL A 33 -7.33 -4.00 4.79
C VAL A 33 -8.46 -3.53 5.69
N ASP A 34 -8.54 -2.23 6.02
CA ASP A 34 -9.61 -1.71 6.87
C ASP A 34 -10.99 -1.90 6.19
N ARG A 35 -11.08 -1.59 4.89
CA ARG A 35 -12.31 -1.81 4.10
C ARG A 35 -12.72 -3.28 4.09
N LYS A 36 -11.79 -4.19 3.79
CA LYS A 36 -12.07 -5.63 3.71
C LYS A 36 -12.46 -6.20 5.07
N ALA A 37 -11.74 -5.84 6.13
CA ALA A 37 -12.04 -6.29 7.48
C ALA A 37 -13.45 -5.86 7.93
N ARG A 38 -13.82 -4.58 7.70
CA ARG A 38 -15.16 -4.09 8.03
C ARG A 38 -16.27 -4.83 7.28
N ALA A 39 -16.05 -5.10 5.98
CA ALA A 39 -17.02 -5.84 5.17
C ALA A 39 -17.24 -7.29 5.68
N GLU A 40 -16.26 -7.86 6.38
CA GLU A 40 -16.35 -9.19 7.02
C GLU A 40 -16.78 -9.12 8.49
N GLY A 41 -17.20 -7.95 8.98
CA GLY A 41 -17.59 -7.76 10.39
C GLY A 41 -16.42 -7.73 11.37
N GLY A 42 -15.19 -7.66 10.87
CA GLY A 42 -13.96 -7.58 11.65
C GLY A 42 -13.37 -6.17 11.73
N ARG A 43 -12.22 -6.09 12.43
CA ARG A 43 -11.41 -4.88 12.51
C ARG A 43 -9.93 -5.24 12.43
N GLN A 44 -9.28 -4.80 11.36
CA GLN A 44 -7.84 -4.95 11.17
C GLN A 44 -7.27 -3.60 10.72
N ARG A 45 -6.17 -3.18 11.35
CA ARG A 45 -5.41 -1.98 10.94
C ARG A 45 -3.93 -2.34 10.78
N PRO A 46 -3.39 -2.21 9.55
CA PRO A 46 -1.95 -2.26 9.34
C PRO A 46 -1.23 -1.19 10.16
N LEU A 47 0.03 -1.46 10.51
CA LEU A 47 0.89 -0.52 11.22
C LEU A 47 2.20 -0.41 10.46
N MET A 48 2.61 0.82 10.15
CA MET A 48 3.99 1.10 9.73
C MET A 48 4.85 1.26 10.98
N LYS A 49 6.00 0.57 11.00
CA LYS A 49 7.00 0.72 12.06
C LYS A 49 8.33 1.11 11.43
N GLY A 50 8.90 2.20 11.92
CA GLY A 50 10.13 2.80 11.39
C GLY A 50 9.88 4.21 10.88
N GLU A 51 10.97 4.95 10.74
CA GLU A 51 10.98 6.29 10.16
C GLU A 51 11.39 6.20 8.70
N VAL A 52 10.75 7.01 7.85
CA VAL A 52 11.07 7.12 6.43
C VAL A 52 11.48 8.55 6.18
N GLU A 53 12.72 8.75 5.73
CA GLU A 53 13.20 10.05 5.26
C GLU A 53 13.15 10.10 3.73
N GLY A 54 12.61 11.19 3.19
CA GLY A 54 12.48 11.37 1.76
C GLY A 54 11.50 10.38 1.11
N THR A 55 11.75 10.06 -0.15
CA THR A 55 10.95 9.09 -0.91
C THR A 55 11.70 7.77 -1.00
N LEU A 56 11.04 6.67 -0.63
CA LEU A 56 11.58 5.32 -0.74
C LEU A 56 10.80 4.52 -1.80
N PRO A 57 11.33 4.38 -3.03
CA PRO A 57 10.75 3.53 -4.07
C PRO A 57 10.85 2.05 -3.71
N LEU A 58 9.78 1.28 -3.96
CA LEU A 58 9.73 -0.16 -3.71
C LEU A 58 9.50 -0.97 -4.99
N ALA A 59 8.77 -0.43 -5.97
CA ALA A 59 8.51 -1.10 -7.23
C ALA A 59 8.33 -0.10 -8.38
N GLN A 60 8.61 -0.54 -9.59
CA GLN A 60 8.26 0.17 -10.83
C GLN A 60 7.11 -0.56 -11.52
N VAL A 61 6.10 0.18 -11.94
CA VAL A 61 4.99 -0.36 -12.73
C VAL A 61 5.43 -0.39 -14.19
N GLY A 62 5.40 -1.57 -14.81
CA GLY A 62 5.78 -1.73 -16.21
C GLY A 62 4.89 -0.87 -17.13
N LYS A 63 5.47 -0.40 -18.25
CA LYS A 63 4.72 0.25 -19.35
C LYS A 63 3.76 -0.72 -20.02
#